data_AF-A0A7J2HRH0-F1
#
_entry.id   AF-A0A7J2HRH0-F1
#
_cell.length_a   1.000
_cell.length_b   1.000
_cell.length_c   1.000
_cell.angle_alpha   90.00
_cell.angle_beta   90.00
_cell.angle_gamma   90.00
#
_symmetry.space_group_name_H-M   'P 1'
#
loop_
_entity.id
_entity.type
_entity.pdbx_description
1 polymer ?
#
loop_
_entity_poly.entity_id
_entity_poly.type
_entity_poly.pdbx_seq_one_letter_code
_entity_poly.pdbx_strand_id
1 'polypeptide(L)'
;MGIALRVIVNLARQNRREVFQLLKEWTSSNNKWVRRRAMASIATYIRAKPDDAEYCLKIVENLMEEEDKNVRKAVAWALREISKRDPEAVYNFLIKYASSQNRNTKWIVRSGSRKLPKNLKIKT
;
A
#
# COMPACT_ATOMS: atom_id res chain seq x y z
N MET A 1 -15.55 15.16 -0.44
CA MET A 1 -14.67 14.00 -0.17
C MET A 1 -13.37 14.34 0.58
N GLY A 2 -13.21 15.55 1.15
CA GLY A 2 -11.95 15.97 1.82
C GLY A 2 -11.96 15.90 3.35
N ILE A 3 -13.12 16.00 3.99
CA ILE A 3 -13.23 16.05 5.46
C ILE A 3 -12.96 14.66 6.09
N ALA A 4 -13.55 13.59 5.53
CA ALA A 4 -13.33 12.23 6.03
C ALA A 4 -11.86 11.81 5.98
N LEU A 5 -11.13 12.22 4.94
CA LEU A 5 -9.70 11.94 4.80
C LEU A 5 -8.87 12.69 5.84
N ARG A 6 -9.20 13.96 6.11
CA ARG A 6 -8.51 14.80 7.09
C ARG A 6 -8.74 14.31 8.52
N VAL A 7 -9.95 13.83 8.82
CA VAL A 7 -10.31 13.21 10.11
C VAL A 7 -9.56 11.89 10.30
N ILE A 8 -9.52 11.01 9.29
CA ILE A 8 -8.75 9.76 9.36
C ILE A 8 -7.26 10.05 9.60
N VAL A 9 -6.69 11.03 8.89
CA VAL A 9 -5.29 11.42 9.06
C VAL A 9 -5.03 11.96 10.48
N ASN A 10 -5.90 12.82 11.02
CA ASN A 10 -5.74 13.38 12.36
C ASN A 10 -5.94 12.31 13.46
N LEU A 11 -6.93 11.43 13.34
CA LEU A 11 -7.12 10.32 14.27
C LEU A 11 -5.93 9.37 14.24
N ALA A 12 -5.36 9.10 13.06
CA ALA A 12 -4.18 8.27 12.93
C ALA A 12 -2.90 8.94 13.50
N ARG A 13 -2.89 10.25 13.76
CA ARG A 13 -1.79 10.91 14.50
C ARG A 13 -1.80 10.56 15.99
N GLN A 14 -2.98 10.35 16.58
CA GLN A 14 -3.14 10.08 18.02
C GLN A 14 -3.29 8.57 18.30
N ASN A 15 -3.94 7.84 17.38
CA ASN A 15 -4.35 6.45 17.53
C ASN A 15 -3.77 5.57 16.40
N ARG A 16 -2.45 5.67 16.17
CA ARG A 16 -1.78 4.91 15.10
C ARG A 16 -2.07 3.42 15.19
N ARG A 17 -2.06 2.85 16.40
CA ARG A 17 -2.19 1.40 16.62
C ARG A 17 -3.58 0.91 16.19
N GLU A 18 -4.62 1.60 16.61
CA GLU A 18 -6.02 1.30 16.32
C GLU A 18 -6.31 1.45 14.83
N VAL A 19 -5.77 2.48 14.19
CA VAL A 19 -5.93 2.70 12.74
C VAL A 19 -5.28 1.55 11.95
N PHE A 20 -4.06 1.15 12.30
CA PHE A 20 -3.39 0.05 11.60
C PHE A 20 -4.08 -1.29 11.84
N GLN A 21 -4.62 -1.51 13.04
CA GLN A 21 -5.42 -2.70 13.34
C GLN A 21 -6.69 -2.76 12.48
N LEU A 22 -7.44 -1.65 12.39
CA LEU A 22 -8.63 -1.57 11.55
C LEU A 22 -8.31 -1.78 10.07
N LEU A 23 -7.23 -1.16 9.57
CA LEU A 23 -6.80 -1.32 8.18
C LEU A 23 -6.39 -2.77 7.89
N LYS A 24 -5.72 -3.43 8.84
CA LYS A 24 -5.39 -4.86 8.75
C LYS A 24 -6.65 -5.71 8.64
N GLU A 25 -7.64 -5.49 9.49
CA GLU A 25 -8.93 -6.20 9.43
C GLU A 25 -9.65 -5.99 8.09
N TRP A 26 -9.62 -4.76 7.56
CA TRP A 26 -10.23 -4.46 6.27
C TRP A 26 -9.59 -5.20 5.11
N THR A 27 -8.30 -5.56 5.20
CA THR A 27 -7.65 -6.37 4.15
C THR A 27 -8.24 -7.78 4.03
N SER A 28 -8.84 -8.32 5.09
CA SER A 28 -9.45 -9.66 5.10
C SER A 28 -10.96 -9.64 4.78
N SER A 29 -11.54 -8.48 4.45
CA SER A 29 -12.97 -8.38 4.19
C SER A 29 -13.38 -9.09 2.90
N ASN A 30 -14.51 -9.81 2.93
CA ASN A 30 -15.16 -10.37 1.73
C ASN A 30 -15.58 -9.28 0.73
N ASN A 31 -15.86 -8.07 1.21
CA ASN A 31 -16.23 -6.94 0.35
C ASN A 31 -14.97 -6.28 -0.24
N LYS A 32 -14.77 -6.44 -1.55
CA LYS A 32 -13.65 -5.81 -2.28
C LYS A 32 -13.53 -4.30 -2.08
N TRP A 33 -14.65 -3.60 -1.89
CA TRP A 33 -14.63 -2.15 -1.70
C TRP A 33 -14.05 -1.76 -0.33
N VAL A 34 -14.19 -2.62 0.68
CA VAL A 34 -13.54 -2.46 1.99
C VAL A 34 -12.03 -2.67 1.85
N ARG A 35 -11.60 -3.76 1.21
CA ARG A 35 -10.16 -4.01 0.93
C ARG A 35 -9.54 -2.87 0.13
N ARG A 36 -10.22 -2.40 -0.92
CA ARG A 36 -9.79 -1.25 -1.73
C ARG A 36 -9.66 0.03 -0.89
N ARG A 37 -10.61 0.27 0.01
CA ARG A 37 -10.56 1.43 0.92
C ARG A 37 -9.36 1.35 1.86
N ALA A 38 -9.00 0.17 2.36
CA ALA A 38 -7.80 0.00 3.18
C ALA A 38 -6.55 0.53 2.45
N MET A 39 -6.34 0.13 1.20
CA MET A 39 -5.21 0.58 0.39
C MET A 39 -5.26 2.07 0.04
N ALA A 40 -6.45 2.61 -0.24
CA ALA A 40 -6.63 4.05 -0.44
C ALA A 40 -6.32 4.87 0.81
N SER A 41 -6.66 4.35 1.99
CA SER A 41 -6.30 4.96 3.28
C SER A 41 -4.79 4.95 3.49
N ILE A 42 -4.09 3.83 3.22
CA ILE A 42 -2.62 3.79 3.28
C ILE A 42 -1.99 4.84 2.35
N ALA A 43 -2.45 4.92 1.10
CA ALA A 43 -1.92 5.85 0.10
C ALA A 43 -2.04 7.33 0.52
N THR A 44 -3.07 7.66 1.29
CA THR A 44 -3.30 9.03 1.78
C THR A 44 -2.66 9.29 3.13
N TYR A 45 -2.65 8.30 4.03
CA TYR A 45 -2.01 8.34 5.34
C TYR A 45 -0.51 8.60 5.23
N ILE A 46 0.21 7.87 4.37
CA ILE A 46 1.67 8.00 4.24
C ILE A 46 2.11 9.40 3.79
N ARG A 47 1.21 10.20 3.19
CA ARG A 47 1.51 11.59 2.83
C ARG A 47 1.65 12.48 4.06
N ALA A 48 0.97 12.15 5.15
CA ALA A 48 0.98 12.89 6.40
C ALA A 48 1.95 12.29 7.44
N LYS A 49 2.29 11.00 7.28
CA LYS A 49 3.16 10.24 8.18
C LYS A 49 4.22 9.46 7.40
N PRO A 50 5.21 10.14 6.80
CA PRO A 50 6.21 9.49 5.95
C PRO A 50 7.04 8.43 6.68
N ASP A 51 7.32 8.62 7.97
CA ASP A 51 8.15 7.70 8.77
C ASP A 51 7.48 6.35 9.05
N ASP A 52 6.18 6.21 8.78
CA ASP A 52 5.43 4.96 8.98
C ASP A 52 5.42 4.07 7.71
N ALA A 53 6.38 4.26 6.79
CA ALA A 53 6.49 3.51 5.53
C ALA A 53 6.51 1.99 5.73
N GLU A 54 7.33 1.50 6.65
CA GLU A 54 7.43 0.06 6.95
C GLU A 54 6.11 -0.50 7.51
N TYR A 55 5.45 0.23 8.40
CA TYR A 55 4.14 -0.17 8.90
C TYR A 55 3.10 -0.24 7.78
N CYS A 56 3.10 0.75 6.88
CA CYS A 56 2.21 0.76 5.73
C CYS A 56 2.45 -0.46 4.83
N LEU A 57 3.72 -0.83 4.61
CA LEU A 57 4.08 -1.99 3.80
C LEU A 57 3.60 -3.32 4.43
N LYS A 58 3.62 -3.45 5.76
CA LYS A 58 3.04 -4.61 6.46
C LYS A 58 1.53 -4.79 6.20
N ILE A 59 0.79 -3.69 5.98
CA ILE A 59 -0.64 -3.77 5.62
C ILE A 59 -0.81 -4.10 4.14
N VAL A 60 0.05 -3.54 3.28
CA VAL A 60 0.05 -3.80 1.83
C VAL A 60 0.32 -5.27 1.52
N GLU A 61 1.21 -5.91 2.28
CA GLU A 61 1.58 -7.33 2.15
C GLU A 61 0.38 -8.27 2.04
N ASN A 62 -0.67 -8.03 2.85
CA ASN A 62 -1.88 -8.86 2.90
C ASN A 62 -2.64 -8.93 1.56
N LEU A 63 -2.38 -8.01 0.61
CA LEU A 63 -3.10 -7.90 -0.66
C LEU A 63 -2.17 -8.02 -1.87
N MET A 64 -0.94 -8.54 -1.70
CA MET A 64 0.01 -8.70 -2.80
C MET A 64 -0.40 -9.74 -3.85
N GLU A 65 -1.31 -10.65 -3.51
CA GLU A 65 -1.86 -11.68 -4.44
C GLU A 65 -3.31 -11.41 -4.87
N GLU A 66 -3.83 -10.21 -4.57
CA GLU A 66 -5.23 -9.86 -4.75
C GLU A 66 -5.77 -10.10 -6.18
N GLU A 67 -6.96 -10.70 -6.26
CA GLU A 67 -7.60 -11.11 -7.50
C GLU A 67 -8.52 -10.05 -8.13
N ASP A 68 -9.09 -9.14 -7.33
CA ASP A 68 -9.91 -8.07 -7.89
C ASP A 68 -9.04 -6.94 -8.46
N LYS A 69 -9.27 -6.63 -9.74
CA LYS A 69 -8.55 -5.61 -10.50
C LYS A 69 -8.61 -4.21 -9.86
N ASN A 70 -9.73 -3.84 -9.23
CA ASN A 70 -9.88 -2.52 -8.61
C ASN A 70 -9.10 -2.41 -7.30
N VAL A 71 -9.02 -3.51 -6.55
CA VAL A 71 -8.22 -3.57 -5.33
C VAL A 71 -6.73 -3.56 -5.70
N ARG A 72 -6.27 -4.36 -6.67
CA ARG A 72 -4.88 -4.31 -7.17
C ARG A 72 -4.43 -2.91 -7.59
N LYS A 73 -5.28 -2.15 -8.28
CA LYS A 73 -4.99 -0.76 -8.64
C LYS A 73 -4.74 0.12 -7.42
N ALA A 74 -5.48 -0.11 -6.34
CA ALA A 74 -5.28 0.61 -5.08
C ALA A 74 -4.01 0.15 -4.35
N VAL A 75 -3.70 -1.16 -4.33
CA VAL A 75 -2.42 -1.69 -3.83
C VAL A 75 -1.23 -1.03 -4.54
N ALA A 76 -1.25 -1.03 -5.89
CA ALA A 76 -0.22 -0.37 -6.68
C ALA A 76 -0.16 1.15 -6.45
N TRP A 77 -1.29 1.79 -6.13
CA TRP A 77 -1.30 3.21 -5.77
C TRP A 77 -0.66 3.46 -4.41
N ALA A 78 -0.98 2.67 -3.39
CA ALA A 78 -0.35 2.73 -2.07
C ALA A 78 1.17 2.60 -2.19
N LEU A 79 1.66 1.58 -2.89
CA LEU A 79 3.09 1.37 -3.14
C LEU A 79 3.77 2.59 -3.79
N ARG A 80 3.12 3.23 -4.76
CA ARG A 80 3.65 4.44 -5.40
C ARG A 80 3.66 5.65 -4.47
N GLU A 81 2.70 5.78 -3.56
CA GLU A 81 2.71 6.87 -2.58
C GLU A 81 3.76 6.65 -1.50
N ILE A 82 3.96 5.40 -1.05
CA ILE A 82 5.04 5.03 -0.13
C ILE A 82 6.40 5.26 -0.79
N SER A 83 6.57 4.90 -2.06
CA SER A 83 7.83 5.09 -2.81
C SER A 83 8.28 6.55 -2.87
N LYS A 84 7.35 7.50 -2.85
CA LYS A 84 7.67 8.93 -2.85
C LYS A 84 8.22 9.42 -1.51
N ARG A 85 8.04 8.64 -0.44
CA ARG A 85 8.49 8.94 0.92
C ARG A 85 9.72 8.14 1.28
N ASP A 86 9.66 6.84 1.04
CA ASP A 86 10.75 5.89 1.30
C ASP A 86 10.88 4.91 0.12
N PRO A 87 11.68 5.26 -0.91
CA PRO A 87 11.87 4.41 -2.07
C PRO A 87 12.66 3.12 -1.76
N GLU A 88 13.58 3.15 -0.80
CA GLU A 88 14.39 1.98 -0.43
C GLU A 88 13.54 0.92 0.26
N ALA A 89 12.67 1.31 1.19
CA ALA A 89 11.74 0.38 1.83
C ALA A 89 10.82 -0.30 0.80
N VAL A 90 10.29 0.44 -0.17
CA VAL A 90 9.44 -0.14 -1.23
C VAL A 90 10.24 -1.06 -2.15
N TYR A 91 11.47 -0.69 -2.51
CA TYR A 91 12.34 -1.56 -3.31
C TYR A 91 12.62 -2.89 -2.60
N ASN A 92 13.06 -2.83 -1.34
CA ASN A 92 13.34 -4.00 -0.51
C ASN A 92 12.09 -4.85 -0.24
N PHE A 93 10.91 -4.22 -0.19
CA PHE A 93 9.64 -4.92 -0.10
C PHE A 93 9.31 -5.65 -1.41
N LEU A 94 9.33 -4.95 -2.55
CA LEU A 94 8.87 -5.49 -3.82
C LEU A 94 9.83 -6.52 -4.44
N ILE A 95 11.13 -6.47 -4.12
CA ILE A 95 12.10 -7.45 -4.65
C ILE A 95 11.77 -8.88 -4.19
N LYS A 96 11.15 -9.03 -3.01
CA LYS A 96 10.67 -10.32 -2.48
C LYS A 96 9.61 -10.97 -3.38
N TYR A 97 8.89 -10.16 -4.17
CA TYR A 97 7.82 -10.61 -5.05
C TYR A 97 8.23 -10.62 -6.53
N ALA A 98 9.45 -10.20 -6.86
CA ALA A 98 9.89 -10.05 -8.26
C ALA A 98 9.86 -11.38 -9.02
N SER A 99 10.11 -12.51 -8.35
CA SER A 99 10.10 -13.86 -8.90
C SER A 99 8.75 -14.59 -8.76
N SER A 100 7.71 -13.93 -8.23
CA SER A 100 6.40 -14.57 -8.03
C SER A 100 5.84 -15.06 -9.35
N GLN A 101 5.32 -16.30 -9.41
CA GLN A 101 4.67 -16.81 -10.63
C GLN A 101 3.22 -16.32 -10.80
N ASN A 102 2.65 -15.71 -9.77
CA ASN A 102 1.30 -15.18 -9.81
C ASN A 102 1.23 -13.93 -10.71
N ARG A 103 0.46 -14.01 -11.82
CA ARG A 103 0.27 -12.91 -12.79
C ARG A 103 -0.23 -11.61 -12.16
N ASN A 104 -1.04 -11.72 -11.10
CA ASN A 104 -1.62 -10.57 -10.40
C ASN A 104 -0.55 -9.87 -9.55
N THR A 105 0.28 -10.65 -8.87
CA THR A 105 1.44 -10.17 -8.10
C THR A 105 2.45 -9.50 -9.03
N LYS A 106 2.83 -10.13 -10.15
CA LYS A 106 3.70 -9.52 -11.19
C LYS A 106 3.15 -8.17 -11.66
N TRP A 107 1.84 -8.09 -11.89
CA TRP A 107 1.18 -6.84 -12.29
C TRP A 107 1.28 -5.76 -11.19
N ILE A 108 1.08 -6.14 -9.91
CA ILE A 108 1.23 -5.23 -8.77
C ILE A 108 2.68 -4.72 -8.69
N VAL A 109 3.68 -5.61 -8.75
CA VAL A 109 5.11 -5.23 -8.69
C VAL A 109 5.45 -4.23 -9.80
N ARG A 110 5.09 -4.54 -11.05
CA ARG A 110 5.32 -3.64 -12.20
C ARG A 110 4.60 -2.31 -12.06
N SER A 111 3.38 -2.30 -11.53
CA SER A 111 2.56 -1.08 -11.43
C SER A 111 2.88 -0.23 -10.20
N GLY A 112 3.29 -0.87 -9.10
CA GLY A 112 3.68 -0.25 -7.85
C GLY A 112 5.08 0.37 -7.90
N SER A 113 6.02 -0.26 -8.60
CA SER A 113 7.41 0.21 -8.76
C SER A 113 7.57 1.45 -9.66
N ARG A 114 6.51 1.93 -10.33
CA ARG A 114 6.59 3.05 -11.29
C ARG A 114 7.11 4.37 -10.72
N LYS A 115 7.14 4.53 -9.40
CA LYS A 115 7.65 5.72 -8.71
C LYS A 115 8.99 5.49 -8.01
N LEU A 116 9.58 4.30 -8.12
CA LEU A 116 10.95 4.08 -7.68
C LEU A 116 11.92 4.87 -8.59
N PRO A 117 13.01 5.42 -8.02
CA PRO A 117 14.03 6.12 -8.79
C PRO A 117 14.81 5.14 -9.69
N LYS A 118 15.50 5.67 -10.72
CA LYS A 118 16.16 4.86 -11.75
C LYS A 118 17.20 3.87 -11.19
N ASN A 119 17.87 4.23 -10.10
CA ASN A 119 18.85 3.39 -9.40
C ASN A 119 18.22 2.22 -8.63
N LEU A 120 16.90 2.26 -8.34
CA LEU A 120 16.15 1.22 -7.63
C LEU A 120 15.14 0.54 -8.55
N LYS A 121 15.59 0.10 -9.74
CA LYS A 121 14.73 -0.55 -10.72
C LYS A 121 14.58 -2.04 -10.41
N ILE A 122 13.33 -2.49 -10.32
CA ILE A 122 13.02 -3.92 -10.19
C ILE A 122 13.04 -4.55 -11.58
N LYS A 123 13.85 -5.61 -11.74
CA LYS A 123 13.82 -6.46 -12.93
C LYS A 123 12.77 -7.54 -12.68
N THR A 124 11.62 -7.42 -13.36
CA THR A 124 10.51 -8.40 -13.38
C THR A 124 10.35 -8.98 -14.76
#